data_AF-A0A3M1G003-F1
#
_entry.id   AF-A0A3M1G003-F1
#
_cell.length_a   1.000
_cell.length_b   1.000
_cell.length_c   1.000
_cell.angle_alpha   90.00
_cell.angle_beta   90.00
_cell.angle_gamma   90.00
#
_symmetry.space_group_name_H-M   'P 1'
#
loop_
_entity.id
_entity.type
_entity.pdbx_description
1 polymer ?
#
loop_
_entity_poly.entity_id
_entity_poly.type
_entity_poly.pdbx_seq_one_letter_code
_entity_poly.pdbx_strand_id
1 'polypeptide(L)'
;FDCLAFDRRLRLVDPVDEVSFLAMECGELGAAWAQDVLFAACAGRVPLWRAPPRLVAFYKAVHALTRARLAVLHLEDLAVRHTAAWRDETRRRIALAERFAMESVMQPLTS
;
A
#
# COMPACT_ATOMS: atom_id res chain seq x y z
N PHE A 1 -7.27 3.60 26.82
CA PHE A 1 -8.29 3.09 25.89
C PHE A 1 -8.09 3.80 24.56
N ASP A 2 -7.91 3.06 23.48
CA ASP A 2 -7.54 3.59 22.16
C ASP A 2 -8.73 4.30 21.51
N CYS A 3 -8.53 5.57 21.13
CA CYS A 3 -9.51 6.42 20.47
C CYS A 3 -9.95 5.86 19.10
N LEU A 4 -9.16 4.98 18.48
CA LEU A 4 -9.51 4.26 17.25
C LEU A 4 -10.70 3.31 17.43
N ALA A 5 -10.93 2.77 18.63
CA ALA A 5 -11.99 1.79 18.86
C ALA A 5 -13.41 2.39 18.94
N PHE A 6 -13.54 3.71 19.09
CA PHE A 6 -14.82 4.39 19.34
C PHE A 6 -15.32 5.23 18.15
N ASP A 7 -14.43 5.80 17.34
CA ASP A 7 -14.85 6.62 16.21
C ASP A 7 -15.16 5.75 14.99
N ARG A 8 -16.45 5.63 14.65
CA ARG A 8 -16.92 4.89 13.48
C ARG A 8 -16.27 5.36 12.17
N ARG A 9 -15.87 6.63 12.05
CA ARG A 9 -15.20 7.18 10.86
C ARG A 9 -13.72 6.77 10.80
N LEU A 10 -13.07 6.64 11.96
CA LEU A 10 -11.72 6.07 12.07
C LEU A 10 -11.72 4.54 11.91
N ARG A 11 -12.89 3.90 11.99
CA ARG A 11 -13.09 2.45 11.87
C ARG A 11 -13.42 1.98 10.45
N LEU A 12 -13.77 2.89 9.56
CA LEU A 12 -14.18 2.58 8.18
C LEU A 12 -12.98 2.77 7.25
N VAL A 13 -11.97 1.92 7.41
CA VAL A 13 -10.93 1.76 6.39
C VAL A 13 -11.51 0.83 5.32
N ASP A 14 -11.29 1.17 4.04
CA ASP A 14 -11.60 0.24 2.97
C ASP A 14 -10.69 -0.99 3.15
N PRO A 15 -11.21 -2.21 3.40
CA PRO A 15 -10.31 -3.32 3.64
C PRO A 15 -9.50 -3.67 2.38
N VAL A 16 -9.94 -3.26 1.17
CA VAL A 16 -9.15 -3.38 -0.06
C VAL A 16 -7.87 -2.55 0.05
N ASP A 17 -7.93 -1.38 0.69
CA ASP A 17 -6.77 -0.53 0.95
C ASP A 17 -5.76 -1.22 1.88
N GLU A 18 -6.24 -1.74 3.03
CA GLU A 18 -5.38 -2.41 4.01
C GLU A 18 -4.69 -3.65 3.43
N VAL A 19 -5.45 -4.47 2.71
CA VAL A 19 -4.93 -5.70 2.10
C VAL A 19 -3.98 -5.37 0.95
N SER A 20 -4.26 -4.31 0.18
CA SER A 20 -3.37 -3.81 -0.87
C SER A 20 -2.03 -3.36 -0.29
N PHE A 21 -2.06 -2.63 0.83
CA PHE A 21 -0.85 -2.20 1.53
C PHE A 21 -0.01 -3.39 2.00
N LEU A 22 -0.63 -4.35 2.70
CA LEU A 22 0.07 -5.51 3.20
C LEU A 22 0.66 -6.36 2.06
N ALA A 23 -0.10 -6.58 0.99
CA ALA A 23 0.37 -7.29 -0.19
C ALA A 23 1.56 -6.59 -0.87
N MET A 24 1.59 -5.25 -0.89
CA MET A 24 2.71 -4.48 -1.42
C MET A 24 3.99 -4.69 -0.59
N GLU A 25 3.91 -4.55 0.74
CA GLU A 25 5.08 -4.75 1.62
C GLU A 25 5.59 -6.19 1.56
N CYS A 26 4.69 -7.19 1.54
CA CYS A 26 5.08 -8.58 1.34
C CYS A 26 5.79 -8.79 0.00
N GLY A 27 5.32 -8.15 -1.08
CA GLY A 27 5.96 -8.20 -2.38
C GLY A 27 7.41 -7.71 -2.37
N GLU A 28 7.66 -6.57 -1.72
CA GLU A 28 9.02 -6.02 -1.56
C GLU A 28 9.94 -6.91 -0.72
N LEU A 29 9.37 -7.73 0.17
CA LEU A 29 10.09 -8.74 0.95
C LEU A 29 10.29 -10.07 0.19
N GLY A 30 9.96 -10.13 -1.10
CA GLY A 30 10.07 -11.34 -1.92
C GLY A 30 8.92 -12.34 -1.73
N ALA A 31 7.87 -11.95 -1.02
CA ALA A 31 6.69 -12.78 -0.72
C ALA A 31 5.46 -12.35 -1.53
N ALA A 32 5.62 -12.14 -2.85
CA ALA A 32 4.52 -11.72 -3.73
C ALA A 32 3.30 -12.69 -3.71
N TRP A 33 3.54 -13.98 -3.43
CA TRP A 33 2.51 -15.00 -3.24
C TRP A 33 1.50 -14.65 -2.12
N ALA A 34 1.89 -13.80 -1.17
CA ALA A 34 1.03 -13.41 -0.06
C ALA A 34 -0.19 -12.63 -0.54
N GLN A 35 -0.11 -11.92 -1.66
CA GLN A 35 -1.26 -11.23 -2.24
C GLN A 35 -2.43 -12.18 -2.43
N ASP A 36 -2.25 -13.27 -3.16
CA ASP A 36 -3.34 -14.18 -3.51
C ASP A 36 -3.96 -14.82 -2.26
N VAL A 37 -3.11 -15.16 -1.27
CA VAL A 37 -3.56 -15.70 0.02
C VAL A 37 -4.39 -14.68 0.80
N LEU A 38 -3.93 -13.43 0.89
CA LEU A 38 -4.62 -12.36 1.63
C LEU A 38 -5.95 -12.01 0.96
N PHE A 39 -5.96 -11.80 -0.36
CA PHE A 39 -7.17 -11.45 -1.10
C PHE A 39 -8.19 -12.59 -1.07
N ALA A 40 -7.77 -13.85 -1.17
CA ALA A 40 -8.67 -15.00 -1.00
C ALA A 40 -9.25 -15.09 0.42
N ALA A 41 -8.42 -14.86 1.45
CA ALA A 41 -8.85 -14.87 2.84
C ALA A 41 -9.90 -13.78 3.15
N CYS A 42 -9.78 -12.61 2.53
CA CYS A 42 -10.74 -11.51 2.65
C CYS A 42 -12.01 -11.77 1.86
N ALA A 43 -11.91 -12.28 0.63
CA ALA A 43 -13.07 -12.65 -0.18
C ALA A 43 -13.98 -13.68 0.53
N GLY A 44 -13.39 -14.61 1.30
CA GLY A 44 -14.15 -15.58 2.09
C GLY A 44 -14.79 -15.05 3.38
N ARG A 45 -14.44 -13.83 3.84
CA ARG A 45 -14.85 -13.28 5.14
C ARG A 45 -15.63 -11.98 5.06
N VAL A 46 -15.45 -11.20 4.00
CA VAL A 46 -16.05 -9.88 3.85
C VAL A 46 -17.22 -9.96 2.87
N PRO A 47 -18.47 -9.76 3.32
CA PRO A 47 -19.63 -9.74 2.43
C PRO A 47 -19.49 -8.67 1.35
N LEU A 48 -19.88 -8.99 0.12
CA LEU A 48 -19.81 -8.08 -1.03
C LEU A 48 -18.40 -7.55 -1.34
N TRP A 49 -17.36 -8.24 -0.89
CA TRP A 49 -15.98 -7.90 -1.20
C TRP A 49 -15.76 -7.79 -2.70
N ARG A 50 -15.26 -6.63 -3.14
CA ARG A 50 -14.82 -6.38 -4.50
C ARG A 50 -13.48 -5.70 -4.44
N ALA A 51 -12.46 -6.38 -4.95
CA ALA A 51 -11.14 -5.81 -5.14
C ALA A 51 -10.83 -5.73 -6.65
N PRO A 52 -11.42 -4.76 -7.39
CA PRO A 52 -11.04 -4.55 -8.77
C PRO A 52 -9.53 -4.36 -8.85
N PRO A 53 -8.81 -5.05 -9.74
CA PRO A 53 -7.35 -4.98 -9.75
C PRO A 53 -6.84 -3.56 -10.02
N ARG A 54 -7.61 -2.70 -10.72
CA ARG A 54 -7.31 -1.25 -10.82
C ARG A 54 -7.30 -0.52 -9.48
N LEU A 55 -8.24 -0.87 -8.59
CA LEU A 55 -8.38 -0.27 -7.27
C LEU A 55 -7.26 -0.75 -6.34
N VAL A 56 -6.91 -2.04 -6.44
CA VAL A 56 -5.75 -2.61 -5.75
C VAL A 56 -4.47 -1.91 -6.17
N ALA A 57 -4.22 -1.76 -7.48
CA ALA A 57 -3.06 -1.06 -7.99
C ALA A 57 -3.06 0.42 -7.56
N PHE A 58 -4.20 1.10 -7.59
CA PHE A 58 -4.33 2.47 -7.09
C PHE A 58 -3.93 2.59 -5.61
N TYR A 59 -4.46 1.74 -4.72
CA TYR A 59 -4.11 1.78 -3.30
C TYR A 59 -2.62 1.49 -3.07
N LYS A 60 -2.05 0.52 -3.78
CA LYS A 60 -0.60 0.27 -3.72
C LYS A 60 0.22 1.47 -4.17
N ALA A 61 -0.21 2.20 -5.21
CA ALA A 61 0.46 3.42 -5.65
C ALA A 61 0.42 4.50 -4.55
N VAL A 62 -0.74 4.70 -3.91
CA VAL A 62 -0.91 5.66 -2.81
C VAL A 62 -0.02 5.31 -1.62
N HIS A 63 0.03 4.04 -1.22
CA HIS A 63 0.90 3.59 -0.12
C HIS A 63 2.38 3.68 -0.46
N ALA A 64 2.79 3.26 -1.65
CA ALA A 64 4.16 3.41 -2.11
C ALA A 64 4.61 4.88 -2.07
N LEU A 65 3.78 5.81 -2.54
CA LEU A 65 4.07 7.25 -2.49
C LEU A 65 4.11 7.77 -1.05
N THR A 66 3.23 7.29 -0.18
CA THR A 66 3.24 7.64 1.25
C THR A 66 4.54 7.19 1.92
N ARG A 67 4.99 5.96 1.64
CA ARG A 67 6.28 5.44 2.13
C ARG A 67 7.47 6.24 1.57
N ALA A 68 7.43 6.63 0.28
CA ALA A 68 8.43 7.49 -0.32
C ALA A 68 8.52 8.85 0.39
N ARG A 69 7.36 9.48 0.68
CA ARG A 69 7.31 10.75 1.42
C ARG A 69 7.92 10.63 2.81
N LEU A 70 7.62 9.56 3.55
CA LEU A 70 8.22 9.32 4.86
C LEU A 70 9.75 9.15 4.78
N ALA A 71 10.23 8.42 3.76
CA ALA A 71 11.67 8.27 3.52
C ALA A 71 12.36 9.60 3.18
N VAL A 72 11.69 10.49 2.42
CA VAL A 72 12.19 11.86 2.15
C VAL A 72 12.28 12.67 3.44
N LEU A 73 11.26 12.63 4.30
CA LEU A 73 11.29 13.35 5.58
C LEU A 73 12.45 12.90 6.47
N HIS A 74 12.84 11.61 6.42
CA HIS A 74 14.04 11.13 7.11
C HIS A 74 15.36 11.69 6.55
N LEU A 75 15.39 12.23 5.33
CA LEU A 75 16.57 12.91 4.78
C LEU A 75 16.69 14.35 5.29
N GLU A 76 15.58 14.97 5.69
CA GLU A 76 15.53 16.33 6.23
C GLU A 76 15.86 16.36 7.73
N ASP A 77 15.80 15.22 8.40
CA ASP A 77 16.16 15.08 9.81
C ASP A 77 17.68 15.07 10.01
N LEU A 78 18.19 16.18 10.58
CA LEU A 78 19.61 16.43 10.85
C LEU A 78 20.24 15.39 11.81
N ALA A 79 19.44 14.63 12.56
CA ALA A 79 19.95 13.60 13.47
C ALA A 79 20.24 12.25 12.78
N VAL A 80 19.86 12.07 11.52
CA VAL A 80 19.88 10.76 10.85
C VAL A 80 21.26 10.43 10.26
N ARG A 81 21.90 9.39 10.80
CA ARG A 81 23.24 8.93 10.38
C ARG A 81 23.28 8.15 9.05
N HIS A 82 22.12 7.74 8.50
CA HIS A 82 22.03 6.82 7.34
C HIS A 82 21.32 7.43 6.12
N THR A 83 21.72 8.64 5.70
CA THR A 83 21.09 9.36 4.56
C THR A 83 21.18 8.63 3.22
N ALA A 84 22.14 7.71 3.03
CA ALA A 84 22.23 6.89 1.82
C ALA A 84 21.09 5.84 1.75
N ALA A 85 20.84 5.14 2.85
CA ALA A 85 19.79 4.13 2.92
C ALA A 85 18.39 4.73 2.67
N TRP A 86 18.14 5.92 3.22
CA TRP A 86 16.88 6.64 3.02
C TRP A 86 16.71 7.18 1.60
N ARG A 87 17.80 7.58 0.94
CA ARG A 87 17.77 7.95 -0.49
C ARG A 87 17.41 6.75 -1.36
N ASP A 88 18.00 5.60 -1.09
CA ASP A 88 17.71 4.39 -1.88
C ASP A 88 16.29 3.88 -1.62
N GLU A 89 15.83 3.95 -0.37
CA GLU A 89 14.44 3.64 -0.02
C GLU A 89 13.46 4.57 -0.74
N THR A 90 13.71 5.88 -0.72
CA THR A 90 12.89 6.86 -1.45
C THR A 90 12.76 6.50 -2.92
N ARG A 91 13.89 6.23 -3.60
CA ARG A 91 13.90 5.88 -5.03
C ARG A 91 13.12 4.59 -5.30
N ARG A 92 13.32 3.54 -4.49
CA ARG A 92 12.58 2.28 -4.62
C ARG A 92 11.07 2.50 -4.50
N ARG A 93 10.65 3.30 -3.51
CA ARG A 93 9.24 3.60 -3.25
C ARG A 93 8.59 4.46 -4.35
N ILE A 94 9.32 5.44 -4.90
CA ILE A 94 8.85 6.20 -6.08
C ILE A 94 8.66 5.27 -7.28
N ALA A 95 9.65 4.42 -7.57
CA ALA A 95 9.55 3.49 -8.69
C ALA A 95 8.38 2.50 -8.52
N LEU A 96 8.08 2.06 -7.30
CA LEU A 96 6.88 1.27 -7.01
C LEU A 96 5.60 2.05 -7.28
N ALA A 97 5.52 3.28 -6.78
CA ALA A 97 4.34 4.14 -6.94
C ALA A 97 4.02 4.38 -8.42
N GLU A 98 5.04 4.66 -9.23
CA GLU A 98 4.90 4.84 -10.68
C GLU A 98 4.38 3.59 -11.38
N ARG A 99 4.94 2.41 -11.05
CA ARG A 99 4.50 1.13 -11.62
C ARG A 99 3.02 0.87 -11.31
N PHE A 100 2.64 0.97 -10.04
CA PHE A 100 1.26 0.72 -9.64
C PHE A 100 0.28 1.79 -10.16
N ALA A 101 0.71 3.05 -10.26
CA ALA A 101 -0.10 4.09 -10.88
C ALA A 101 -0.38 3.77 -12.35
N MET A 102 0.63 3.33 -13.10
CA MET A 102 0.47 2.90 -14.49
C MET A 102 -0.46 1.69 -14.61
N GLU A 103 -0.29 0.67 -13.75
CA GLU A 103 -1.18 -0.50 -13.69
C GLU A 103 -2.63 -0.10 -13.40
N SER A 104 -2.86 0.87 -12.52
CA SER A 104 -4.19 1.34 -12.18
C SER A 104 -4.91 2.03 -13.35
N VAL A 105 -4.15 2.64 -14.27
CA VAL A 105 -4.67 3.37 -15.44
C VAL A 105 -4.85 2.45 -16.65
N MET A 106 -3.96 1.47 -16.84
CA MET A 106 -3.97 0.60 -18.02
C MET A 106 -4.96 -0.57 -17.94
N GLN A 107 -5.58 -0.85 -16.80
CA GLN A 107 -6.53 -1.96 -16.67
C GLN A 107 -7.93 -1.59 -17.15
N PRO A 108 -8.54 -2.38 -18.07
CA PRO A 108 -9.88 -2.11 -18.57
C PRO A 108 -10.94 -2.21 -17.45
N LEU A 109 -11.99 -1.39 -17.57
CA LEU A 109 -13.17 -1.44 -16.70
C LEU A 109 -13.98 -2.71 -17.03
N THR A 110 -13.55 -3.88 -16.56
CA THR A 110 -14.44 -5.05 -16.57
C THR A 110 -15.58 -4.79 -15.58
N SER A 111 -16.78 -4.59 -16.14
CA SER A 111 -18.05 -4.41 -15.43
C SER A 111 -18.65 -5.74 -15.01
#